data_AF-A0A371D291-F1
#
_entry.id   AF-A0A371D291-F1
#
_cell.length_a   1.000
_cell.length_b   1.000
_cell.length_c   1.000
_cell.angle_alpha   90.00
_cell.angle_beta   90.00
_cell.angle_gamma   90.00
#
_symmetry.space_group_name_H-M   'P 1'
#
loop_
_entity.id
_entity.type
_entity.pdbx_description
1 polymer ?
#
loop_
_entity_poly.entity_id
_entity_poly.type
_entity_poly.pdbx_seq_one_letter_code
_entity_poly.pdbx_strand_id
1 'polypeptide(L)'
;MAPEALATETPLVNQPDGHPDSNASDSTTQSPTFRFTDLPLIVKRGGIRGKTLRESYTESFRVHFPDFKPRGDIDILVFGGSLDVYDGPEDGIYAWVDKEFAQHAGRWGGGELALRAISRSLDRVVEVTGTKPKRGDACPNVFVCPIPNCAYSVRLFPGAFVMQQYCLDFVNSETGEPVNSPFEFELWAVHAPSRMGLIVPKKIVSQEEAYGIRPEDIKPGFESFVLRDGMTCLLKRPGHRDVRFVVPIRVE
;
A
#
# COMPACT_ATOMS: atom_id res chain seq x y z
N MET A 1 -56.67 -5.80 -45.59
CA MET A 1 -57.22 -4.48 -45.93
C MET A 1 -56.19 -3.44 -45.52
N ALA A 2 -55.52 -2.85 -46.51
CA ALA A 2 -54.58 -1.71 -46.43
C ALA A 2 -55.36 -0.39 -46.21
N PRO A 3 -54.78 0.84 -46.13
CA PRO A 3 -53.48 1.35 -46.69
C PRO A 3 -52.56 2.06 -45.64
N GLU A 4 -51.23 2.17 -45.85
CA GLU A 4 -50.45 3.22 -46.59
C GLU A 4 -50.86 4.67 -46.26
N ALA A 5 -50.02 5.72 -46.23
CA ALA A 5 -48.59 6.02 -46.15
C ALA A 5 -48.53 7.57 -46.08
N LEU A 6 -47.45 8.19 -45.56
CA LEU A 6 -46.63 9.22 -46.24
C LEU A 6 -45.74 10.01 -45.26
N ALA A 7 -44.50 10.18 -45.69
CA ALA A 7 -43.46 11.01 -45.11
C ALA A 7 -43.66 12.51 -45.41
N THR A 8 -42.98 13.39 -44.66
CA THR A 8 -42.45 14.65 -45.19
C THR A 8 -41.17 15.07 -44.47
N GLU A 9 -40.31 15.67 -45.27
CA GLU A 9 -38.89 15.95 -45.10
C GLU A 9 -38.56 17.18 -44.23
N THR A 10 -37.28 17.22 -43.85
CA THR A 10 -36.48 18.28 -43.24
C THR A 10 -36.50 19.62 -44.00
N PRO A 11 -36.09 20.73 -43.34
CA PRO A 11 -34.87 21.38 -43.85
C PRO A 11 -33.87 21.83 -42.77
N LEU A 12 -32.60 21.78 -43.18
CA LEU A 12 -31.40 22.36 -42.58
C LEU A 12 -31.46 23.89 -42.47
N VAL A 13 -31.03 24.47 -41.34
CA VAL A 13 -30.31 25.76 -41.30
C VAL A 13 -29.27 25.79 -40.16
N ASN A 14 -28.02 25.96 -40.59
CA ASN A 14 -26.76 26.47 -40.02
C ASN A 14 -26.63 26.93 -38.54
N GLN A 15 -25.44 26.58 -38.01
CA GLN A 15 -24.75 27.10 -36.81
C GLN A 15 -24.51 28.63 -36.84
N PRO A 16 -24.14 29.24 -35.69
CA PRO A 16 -22.71 29.43 -35.43
C PRO A 16 -22.28 29.18 -33.97
N ASP A 17 -21.04 28.69 -33.88
CA ASP A 17 -19.97 29.04 -32.93
C ASP A 17 -20.32 29.48 -31.51
N GLY A 18 -19.92 28.63 -30.56
CA GLY A 18 -19.85 28.95 -29.14
C GLY A 18 -18.96 27.95 -28.42
N HIS A 19 -17.65 28.13 -28.55
CA HIS A 19 -16.66 27.53 -27.67
C HIS A 19 -16.89 28.03 -26.23
N PRO A 20 -16.90 27.15 -25.23
CA PRO A 20 -16.30 27.48 -23.95
C PRO A 20 -15.08 26.58 -23.75
N ASP A 21 -13.93 27.24 -23.67
CA ASP A 21 -12.69 26.69 -23.13
C ASP A 21 -12.95 26.18 -21.71
N SER A 22 -13.31 24.90 -21.57
CA SER A 22 -13.13 24.18 -20.32
C SER A 22 -11.72 23.59 -20.34
N ASN A 23 -10.76 24.41 -19.94
CA ASN A 23 -9.46 23.96 -19.43
C ASN A 23 -9.72 23.09 -18.19
N ALA A 24 -10.05 21.82 -18.40
CA ALA A 24 -9.83 20.80 -17.41
C ALA A 24 -8.33 20.52 -17.41
N SER A 25 -7.62 21.21 -16.53
CA SER A 25 -6.27 20.85 -16.13
C SER A 25 -6.35 19.48 -15.44
N ASP A 26 -6.29 18.44 -16.26
CA ASP A 26 -6.13 17.07 -15.82
C ASP A 26 -4.66 16.93 -15.38
N SER A 27 -4.33 17.47 -14.22
CA SER A 27 -3.05 17.21 -13.56
C SER A 27 -3.13 15.81 -12.95
N THR A 28 -3.14 14.80 -13.83
CA THR A 28 -2.75 13.46 -13.41
C THR A 28 -1.26 13.56 -13.09
N THR A 29 -0.94 13.84 -11.83
CA THR A 29 0.42 13.77 -11.30
C THR A 29 0.85 12.31 -11.35
N GLN A 30 1.25 11.84 -12.53
CA GLN A 30 1.85 10.54 -12.72
C GLN A 30 3.21 10.58 -12.03
N SER A 31 3.44 9.65 -11.12
CA SER A 31 4.77 9.45 -10.55
C SER A 31 5.77 9.20 -11.70
N PRO A 32 6.97 9.80 -11.65
CA PRO A 32 7.96 9.58 -12.68
C PRO A 32 8.23 8.08 -12.84
N THR A 33 8.17 7.62 -14.09
CA THR A 33 8.46 6.23 -14.44
C THR A 33 9.97 6.08 -14.61
N PHE A 34 10.59 5.20 -13.82
CA PHE A 34 12.02 4.93 -13.83
C PHE A 34 12.31 3.61 -14.53
N ARG A 35 13.46 3.47 -15.20
CA ARG A 35 13.99 2.13 -15.46
C ARG A 35 14.67 1.64 -14.20
N PHE A 36 14.76 0.33 -14.01
CA PHE A 36 15.49 -0.25 -12.88
C PHE A 36 16.96 0.19 -12.80
N THR A 37 17.58 0.52 -13.95
CA THR A 37 18.94 1.07 -14.03
C THR A 37 19.05 2.53 -13.64
N ASP A 38 17.92 3.24 -13.66
CA ASP A 38 17.85 4.69 -13.48
C ASP A 38 17.37 5.04 -12.05
N LEU A 39 17.18 4.03 -11.20
CA LEU A 39 16.88 4.23 -9.80
C LEU A 39 18.04 4.99 -9.13
N PRO A 40 17.76 6.10 -8.45
CA PRO A 40 18.81 6.81 -7.72
C PRO A 40 19.37 5.90 -6.63
N LEU A 41 20.70 5.72 -6.63
CA LEU A 41 21.36 4.90 -5.61
C LEU A 41 21.27 5.52 -4.22
N ILE A 42 21.26 6.85 -4.15
CA ILE A 42 21.18 7.62 -2.91
C ILE A 42 20.08 8.66 -3.07
N VAL A 43 19.18 8.74 -2.09
CA VAL A 43 18.12 9.73 -2.03
C VAL A 43 18.05 10.38 -0.66
N LYS A 44 17.74 11.68 -0.59
CA LYS A 44 17.49 12.33 0.69
C LYS A 44 16.19 11.83 1.28
N ARG A 45 16.13 11.74 2.61
CA ARG A 45 14.88 11.51 3.32
C ARG A 45 13.92 12.65 2.94
N GLY A 46 12.87 12.30 2.22
CA GLY A 46 11.76 13.23 2.00
C GLY A 46 11.13 13.59 3.33
N GLY A 47 10.63 14.84 3.46
CA GLY A 47 9.93 15.32 4.65
C GLY A 47 8.59 14.62 4.85
N ILE A 48 8.62 13.32 5.16
CA ILE A 48 7.43 12.58 5.54
C ILE A 48 7.12 12.98 6.98
N ARG A 49 6.04 13.74 7.16
CA ARG A 49 5.48 14.01 8.49
C ARG A 49 5.15 12.67 9.14
N GLY A 50 5.79 12.36 10.27
CA GLY A 50 5.48 11.16 11.03
C GLY A 50 4.01 11.16 11.46
N LYS A 51 3.39 9.99 11.45
CA LYS A 51 2.03 9.78 11.95
C LYS A 51 2.08 9.20 13.35
N THR A 52 1.13 9.58 14.20
CA THR A 52 0.90 8.89 15.46
C THR A 52 0.34 7.49 15.22
N LEU A 53 0.54 6.56 16.17
CA LEU A 53 -0.12 5.24 16.11
C LEU A 53 -1.64 5.38 15.99
N ARG A 54 -2.21 6.36 16.71
CA ARG A 54 -3.62 6.73 16.64
C ARG A 54 -4.08 7.02 15.22
N GLU A 55 -3.38 7.92 14.51
CA GLU A 55 -3.69 8.27 13.13
C GLU A 55 -3.57 7.05 12.21
N SER A 56 -2.49 6.27 12.35
CA SER A 56 -2.26 5.08 11.52
C SER A 56 -3.34 4.02 11.69
N TYR A 57 -3.69 3.67 12.93
CA TYR A 57 -4.70 2.66 13.21
C TYR A 57 -6.08 3.15 12.76
N THR A 58 -6.38 4.42 12.99
CA THR A 58 -7.65 5.02 12.55
C THR A 58 -7.82 5.02 11.04
N GLU A 59 -6.76 5.34 10.30
CA GLU A 59 -6.78 5.23 8.84
C GLU A 59 -6.96 3.78 8.39
N SER A 60 -6.26 2.83 9.02
CA SER A 60 -6.31 1.42 8.65
C SER A 60 -7.71 0.82 8.77
N PHE A 61 -8.40 1.00 9.91
CA PHE A 61 -9.74 0.41 10.04
C PHE A 61 -10.81 1.16 9.27
N ARG A 62 -10.68 2.46 8.99
CA ARG A 62 -11.65 3.20 8.15
C ARG A 62 -11.75 2.66 6.72
N VAL A 63 -10.70 2.00 6.23
CA VAL A 63 -10.72 1.33 4.92
C VAL A 63 -11.61 0.10 4.93
N HIS A 64 -11.73 -0.58 6.08
CA HIS A 64 -12.48 -1.84 6.21
C HIS A 64 -13.84 -1.68 6.87
N PHE A 65 -13.97 -0.68 7.76
CA PHE A 65 -15.14 -0.39 8.59
C PHE A 65 -15.32 1.13 8.61
N PRO A 66 -15.84 1.71 7.51
CA PRO A 66 -15.90 3.17 7.34
C PRO A 66 -16.86 3.84 8.33
N ASP A 67 -17.88 3.11 8.82
CA ASP A 67 -18.89 3.64 9.74
C ASP A 67 -18.53 3.42 11.22
N PHE A 68 -17.48 2.63 11.49
CA PHE A 68 -16.99 2.32 12.82
C PHE A 68 -16.43 3.58 13.50
N LYS A 69 -16.93 3.84 14.71
CA LYS A 69 -16.55 4.99 15.54
C LYS A 69 -15.99 4.48 16.86
N PRO A 70 -14.67 4.50 17.07
CA PRO A 70 -14.08 4.07 18.33
C PRO A 70 -14.70 4.81 19.52
N ARG A 71 -15.07 4.07 20.58
CA ARG A 71 -15.57 4.63 21.85
C ARG A 71 -14.47 5.30 22.67
N GLY A 72 -13.21 4.94 22.39
CA GLY A 72 -12.03 5.51 23.04
C GLY A 72 -10.74 4.82 22.61
N ASP A 73 -9.67 5.07 23.37
CA ASP A 73 -8.32 4.63 23.06
C ASP A 73 -8.13 3.11 23.08
N ILE A 74 -8.92 2.40 23.89
CA ILE A 74 -8.91 0.93 23.91
C ILE A 74 -9.34 0.38 22.56
N ASP A 75 -10.44 0.89 22.01
CA ASP A 75 -10.95 0.45 20.71
C ASP A 75 -9.91 0.67 19.61
N ILE A 76 -9.21 1.81 19.62
CA ILE A 76 -8.16 2.09 18.64
C ILE A 76 -6.96 1.14 18.81
N LEU A 77 -6.50 0.92 20.04
CA LEU A 77 -5.33 0.08 20.30
C LEU A 77 -5.62 -1.39 20.01
N VAL A 78 -6.72 -1.93 20.52
CA VAL A 78 -7.09 -3.34 20.38
C VAL A 78 -7.39 -3.64 18.92
N PHE A 79 -8.20 -2.81 18.27
CA PHE A 79 -8.59 -3.04 16.89
C PHE A 79 -7.45 -2.80 15.90
N GLY A 80 -6.67 -1.73 16.10
CA GLY A 80 -5.57 -1.40 15.19
C GLY A 80 -4.27 -2.17 15.45
N GLY A 81 -4.06 -2.67 16.66
CA GLY A 81 -2.84 -3.38 17.07
C GLY A 81 -2.95 -4.90 17.06
N SER A 82 -4.13 -5.46 16.83
CA SER A 82 -4.30 -6.92 16.80
C SER A 82 -3.78 -7.51 15.49
N LEU A 83 -3.03 -8.60 15.61
CA LEU A 83 -2.55 -9.40 14.48
C LEU A 83 -3.69 -10.22 13.85
N ASP A 84 -4.70 -10.57 14.66
CA ASP A 84 -5.93 -11.19 14.19
C ASP A 84 -6.89 -10.10 13.73
N VAL A 85 -6.98 -9.92 12.42
CA VAL A 85 -7.93 -9.00 11.81
C VAL A 85 -9.33 -9.54 12.09
N TYR A 86 -10.12 -8.80 12.87
CA TYR A 86 -11.54 -9.06 13.02
C TYR A 86 -12.20 -9.18 11.63
N ASP A 87 -12.81 -10.35 11.36
CA ASP A 87 -13.42 -10.71 10.08
C ASP A 87 -14.96 -10.77 10.14
N GLY A 88 -15.54 -10.43 11.29
CA GLY A 88 -16.98 -10.39 11.52
C GLY A 88 -17.67 -9.12 11.00
N PRO A 89 -19.00 -9.03 11.18
CA PRO A 89 -19.78 -7.86 10.78
C PRO A 89 -19.50 -6.63 11.66
N GLU A 90 -19.72 -5.44 11.13
CA GLU A 90 -19.35 -4.18 11.79
C GLU A 90 -20.04 -3.95 13.15
N ASP A 91 -21.27 -4.45 13.32
CA ASP A 91 -22.02 -4.39 14.58
C ASP A 91 -21.43 -5.27 15.69
N GLY A 92 -20.62 -6.27 15.35
CA GLY A 92 -19.93 -7.14 16.30
C GLY A 92 -18.57 -6.60 16.78
N ILE A 93 -18.05 -5.51 16.19
CA ILE A 93 -16.70 -4.99 16.51
C ILE A 93 -16.57 -4.68 18.00
N TYR A 94 -17.54 -3.97 18.60
CA TYR A 94 -17.45 -3.59 20.01
C TYR A 94 -17.41 -4.80 20.94
N ALA A 95 -18.22 -5.82 20.67
CA ALA A 95 -18.23 -7.04 21.48
C ALA A 95 -16.90 -7.81 21.36
N TRP A 96 -16.31 -7.82 20.16
CA TRP A 96 -14.98 -8.40 19.95
C TRP A 96 -13.89 -7.61 20.68
N VAL A 97 -13.87 -6.28 20.56
CA VAL A 97 -12.92 -5.41 21.28
C VAL A 97 -13.01 -5.62 22.79
N ASP A 98 -14.24 -5.67 23.34
CA ASP A 98 -14.45 -5.88 24.78
C ASP A 98 -13.91 -7.24 25.23
N LYS A 99 -14.09 -8.28 24.41
CA LYS A 99 -13.56 -9.62 24.66
C LYS A 99 -12.03 -9.66 24.60
N GLU A 100 -11.42 -9.05 23.59
CA GLU A 100 -9.96 -9.00 23.44
C GLU A 100 -9.31 -8.17 24.56
N PHE A 101 -9.92 -7.04 24.91
CA PHE A 101 -9.48 -6.24 26.05
C PHE A 101 -9.56 -7.04 27.35
N ALA A 102 -10.66 -7.76 27.61
CA ALA A 102 -10.79 -8.58 28.81
C ALA A 102 -9.71 -9.67 28.91
N GLN A 103 -9.33 -10.29 27.79
CA GLN A 103 -8.24 -11.27 27.73
C GLN A 103 -6.86 -10.66 28.05
N HIS A 104 -6.65 -9.39 27.71
CA HIS A 104 -5.38 -8.69 27.89
C HIS A 104 -5.32 -7.75 29.10
N ALA A 105 -6.44 -7.48 29.77
CA ALA A 105 -6.54 -6.54 30.88
C ALA A 105 -5.54 -6.82 32.01
N GLY A 106 -5.25 -8.10 32.28
CA GLY A 106 -4.26 -8.52 33.27
C GLY A 106 -2.82 -8.11 32.92
N ARG A 107 -2.48 -7.96 31.63
CA ARG A 107 -1.16 -7.51 31.17
C ARG A 107 -0.97 -6.00 31.26
N TRP A 108 -2.06 -5.23 31.28
CA TRP A 108 -1.99 -3.77 31.16
C TRP A 108 -2.09 -3.03 32.50
N GLY A 109 -2.30 -3.75 33.61
CA GLY A 109 -2.38 -3.16 34.95
C GLY A 109 -3.62 -2.27 35.05
N GLY A 110 -4.77 -2.90 35.32
CA GLY A 110 -6.10 -2.34 35.11
C GLY A 110 -6.40 -0.94 35.66
N GLY A 111 -7.53 -0.39 35.21
CA GLY A 111 -8.02 0.93 35.61
C GLY A 111 -7.37 2.08 34.84
N GLU A 112 -7.36 3.25 35.47
CA GLU A 112 -6.94 4.53 34.88
C GLU A 112 -5.47 4.56 34.45
N LEU A 113 -4.60 3.76 35.09
CA LEU A 113 -3.19 3.69 34.73
C LEU A 113 -2.98 3.01 33.37
N ALA A 114 -3.69 1.92 33.10
CA ALA A 114 -3.71 1.27 31.79
C ALA A 114 -4.19 2.25 30.71
N LEU A 115 -5.31 2.93 30.94
CA LEU A 115 -5.87 3.90 29.99
C LEU A 115 -4.87 5.01 29.63
N ARG A 116 -4.19 5.59 30.63
CA ARG A 116 -3.15 6.60 30.39
C ARG A 116 -1.91 6.04 29.68
N ALA A 117 -1.56 4.78 29.92
CA ALA A 117 -0.48 4.13 29.20
C ALA A 117 -0.83 3.93 27.72
N ILE A 118 -2.03 3.41 27.44
CA ILE A 118 -2.57 3.23 26.08
C ILE A 118 -2.59 4.57 25.33
N SER A 119 -3.14 5.62 25.94
CA SER A 119 -3.24 6.94 25.33
C SER A 119 -1.87 7.49 24.94
N ARG A 120 -0.90 7.43 25.86
CA ARG A 120 0.49 7.81 25.57
C ARG A 120 1.12 6.96 24.48
N SER A 121 0.83 5.66 24.42
CA SER A 121 1.33 4.80 23.33
C SER A 121 0.75 5.21 21.98
N LEU A 122 -0.54 5.47 21.91
CA LEU A 122 -1.23 5.89 20.68
C LEU A 122 -0.72 7.24 20.15
N ASP A 123 -0.31 8.15 21.04
CA ASP A 123 0.20 9.46 20.66
C ASP A 123 1.70 9.44 20.25
N ARG A 124 2.36 8.28 20.33
CA ARG A 124 3.73 8.13 19.81
C ARG A 124 3.72 8.25 18.29
N VAL A 125 4.58 9.10 17.77
CA VAL A 125 4.92 9.11 16.35
C VAL A 125 5.64 7.81 16.02
N VAL A 126 5.11 7.09 15.04
CA VAL A 126 5.68 5.85 14.54
C VAL A 126 5.95 5.94 13.05
N GLU A 127 6.93 5.17 12.62
CA GLU A 127 7.15 4.93 11.21
C GLU A 127 6.52 3.59 10.87
N VAL A 128 5.50 3.63 10.01
CA VAL A 128 4.72 2.46 9.63
C VAL A 128 5.29 1.88 8.35
N THR A 129 5.44 0.56 8.31
CA THR A 129 5.85 -0.19 7.12
C THR A 129 4.62 -0.86 6.52
N GLY A 130 4.53 -0.86 5.19
CA GLY A 130 3.42 -1.46 4.44
C GLY A 130 2.31 -0.48 4.03
N THR A 131 2.33 0.77 4.50
CA THR A 131 1.34 1.78 4.08
C THR A 131 1.58 2.21 2.64
N LYS A 132 0.75 1.69 1.73
CA LYS A 132 0.83 2.01 0.29
C LYS A 132 0.51 3.49 0.03
N PRO A 133 1.25 4.16 -0.88
CA PRO A 133 0.94 5.53 -1.27
C PRO A 133 -0.41 5.57 -2.01
N LYS A 134 -1.21 6.62 -1.79
CA LYS A 134 -2.46 6.81 -2.53
C LYS A 134 -2.16 7.40 -3.90
N ARG A 135 -3.06 7.14 -4.85
CA ARG A 135 -2.96 7.73 -6.19
C ARG A 135 -2.99 9.25 -6.10
N GLY A 136 -2.04 9.92 -6.76
CA GLY A 136 -1.92 11.37 -6.75
C GLY A 136 -1.17 11.96 -5.55
N ASP A 137 -0.82 11.14 -4.55
CA ASP A 137 0.07 11.61 -3.48
C ASP A 137 1.45 11.87 -4.08
N ALA A 138 1.91 13.12 -4.00
CA ALA A 138 3.30 13.47 -4.27
C ALA A 138 4.18 13.00 -3.10
N CYS A 139 4.30 11.68 -2.95
CA CYS A 139 5.15 11.08 -1.93
C CYS A 139 6.60 11.09 -2.43
N PRO A 140 7.51 11.80 -1.74
CA PRO A 140 8.93 11.69 -2.05
C PRO A 140 9.38 10.23 -1.86
N ASN A 141 10.36 9.81 -2.65
CA ASN A 141 10.94 8.47 -2.57
C ASN A 141 9.97 7.33 -2.91
N VAL A 142 8.96 7.60 -3.74
CA VAL A 142 8.19 6.57 -4.45
C VAL A 142 8.72 6.44 -5.87
N PHE A 143 9.04 5.23 -6.29
CA PHE A 143 9.59 4.92 -7.60
C PHE A 143 8.75 3.86 -8.29
N VAL A 144 8.30 4.11 -9.52
CA VAL A 144 7.57 3.14 -10.33
C VAL A 144 8.46 2.69 -11.48
N CYS A 145 8.76 1.40 -11.55
CA CYS A 145 9.68 0.79 -12.51
C CYS A 145 8.96 -0.24 -13.39
N PRO A 146 8.78 0.03 -14.70
CA PRO A 146 8.16 -0.93 -15.61
C PRO A 146 8.94 -2.23 -15.69
N ILE A 147 8.21 -3.34 -15.62
CA ILE A 147 8.81 -4.65 -15.82
C ILE A 147 8.89 -4.90 -17.33
N PRO A 148 10.07 -5.22 -17.90
CA PRO A 148 10.20 -5.42 -19.33
C PRO A 148 9.27 -6.53 -19.86
N ASN A 149 8.60 -6.27 -20.99
CA ASN A 149 7.67 -7.21 -21.64
C ASN A 149 6.54 -7.65 -20.69
N CYS A 150 6.00 -6.72 -19.91
CA CYS A 150 4.95 -6.97 -18.92
C CYS A 150 4.03 -5.75 -18.83
N ALA A 151 2.74 -5.97 -18.58
CA ALA A 151 1.79 -4.87 -18.34
C ALA A 151 1.94 -4.25 -16.93
N TYR A 152 2.77 -4.84 -16.07
CA TYR A 152 2.92 -4.44 -14.67
C TYR A 152 4.25 -3.73 -14.41
N SER A 153 4.24 -2.89 -13.39
CA SER A 153 5.40 -2.20 -12.86
C SER A 153 5.67 -2.63 -11.42
N VAL A 154 6.93 -2.57 -11.01
CA VAL A 154 7.32 -2.60 -9.60
C VAL A 154 7.19 -1.18 -9.04
N ARG A 155 6.50 -1.01 -7.91
CA ARG A 155 6.49 0.25 -7.19
C ARG A 155 7.22 0.09 -5.87
N LEU A 156 8.29 0.86 -5.69
CA LEU A 156 9.01 1.02 -4.43
C LEU A 156 8.46 2.23 -3.70
N PHE A 157 8.17 2.08 -2.40
CA PHE A 157 7.71 3.17 -1.56
C PHE A 157 8.31 3.10 -0.15
N PRO A 158 8.39 4.22 0.59
CA PRO A 158 9.04 4.24 1.89
C PRO A 158 8.31 3.36 2.91
N GLY A 159 9.05 2.46 3.57
CA GLY A 159 8.67 1.91 4.88
C GLY A 159 9.42 2.64 6.01
N ALA A 160 9.51 2.01 7.18
CA ALA A 160 10.19 2.57 8.34
C ALA A 160 11.66 2.93 8.04
N PHE A 161 12.00 4.19 8.22
CA PHE A 161 13.33 4.74 7.96
C PHE A 161 14.35 4.28 8.99
N VAL A 162 13.99 4.24 10.28
CA VAL A 162 14.87 3.73 11.36
C VAL A 162 15.26 2.27 11.14
N MET A 163 14.41 1.52 10.45
CA MET A 163 14.67 0.14 10.04
C MET A 163 15.27 0.04 8.65
N GLN A 164 15.56 1.15 7.97
CA GLN A 164 16.07 1.17 6.59
C GLN A 164 15.19 0.30 5.67
N GLN A 165 13.87 0.40 5.80
CA GLN A 165 12.91 -0.40 5.06
C GLN A 165 12.31 0.36 3.88
N TYR A 166 12.35 -0.26 2.71
CA TYR A 166 11.43 0.04 1.62
C TYR A 166 10.34 -1.02 1.57
N CYS A 167 9.19 -0.65 1.05
CA CYS A 167 8.18 -1.60 0.64
C CYS A 167 8.18 -1.68 -0.89
N LEU A 168 7.82 -2.85 -1.40
CA LEU A 168 7.62 -3.12 -2.81
C LEU A 168 6.21 -3.68 -3.00
N ASP A 169 5.50 -3.22 -4.02
CA ASP A 169 4.34 -3.91 -4.56
C ASP A 169 4.36 -3.92 -6.09
N PHE A 170 3.46 -4.71 -6.69
CA PHE A 170 3.21 -4.66 -8.11
C PHE A 170 2.01 -3.75 -8.38
N VAL A 171 2.10 -2.98 -9.46
CA VAL A 171 1.01 -2.13 -9.93
C VAL A 171 0.74 -2.37 -11.42
N ASN A 172 -0.51 -2.21 -11.84
CA ASN A 172 -0.83 -2.09 -13.25
C ASN A 172 -0.15 -0.81 -13.79
N SER A 173 0.60 -0.93 -14.90
CA SER A 173 1.40 0.20 -15.40
C SER A 173 0.55 1.35 -15.95
N GLU A 174 -0.66 1.07 -16.41
CA GLU A 174 -1.58 2.06 -16.95
C GLU A 174 -2.39 2.74 -15.84
N THR A 175 -2.98 1.96 -14.92
CA THR A 175 -3.87 2.50 -13.90
C THR A 175 -3.15 2.93 -12.62
N GLY A 176 -1.96 2.39 -12.37
CA GLY A 176 -1.22 2.55 -11.12
C GLY A 176 -1.82 1.80 -9.93
N GLU A 177 -2.83 0.95 -10.16
CA GLU A 177 -3.51 0.20 -9.10
C GLU A 177 -2.67 -0.97 -8.62
N PRO A 178 -2.58 -1.20 -7.30
CA PRO A 178 -1.84 -2.31 -6.74
C PRO A 178 -2.52 -3.65 -7.08
N VAL A 179 -1.71 -4.65 -7.42
CA VAL A 179 -2.14 -6.01 -7.74
C VAL A 179 -1.28 -7.02 -6.98
N ASN A 180 -1.90 -8.14 -6.59
CA ASN A 180 -1.17 -9.23 -5.94
C ASN A 180 -0.60 -10.17 -6.99
N SER A 181 0.68 -10.51 -6.86
CA SER A 181 1.37 -11.57 -7.60
C SER A 181 0.82 -11.83 -9.01
N PRO A 182 0.84 -10.83 -9.92
CA PRO A 182 0.02 -10.84 -11.13
C PRO A 182 0.50 -11.81 -12.22
N PHE A 183 1.60 -12.51 -11.97
CA PHE A 183 2.19 -13.55 -12.81
C PHE A 183 3.03 -14.47 -11.91
N GLU A 184 3.50 -15.60 -12.44
CA GLU A 184 4.46 -16.44 -11.71
C GLU A 184 5.83 -15.76 -11.65
N PHE A 185 6.38 -15.57 -10.45
CA PHE A 185 7.69 -14.99 -10.25
C PHE A 185 8.38 -15.50 -8.98
N GLU A 186 9.66 -15.17 -8.90
CA GLU A 186 10.37 -15.21 -7.62
C GLU A 186 11.13 -13.91 -7.41
N LEU A 187 11.05 -13.37 -6.20
CA LEU A 187 11.85 -12.23 -5.77
C LEU A 187 12.95 -12.71 -4.85
N TRP A 188 14.19 -12.32 -5.11
CA TRP A 188 15.37 -12.76 -4.36
C TRP A 188 16.20 -11.58 -3.89
N ALA A 189 16.69 -11.64 -2.65
CA ALA A 189 17.78 -10.80 -2.17
C ALA A 189 19.11 -11.49 -2.49
N VAL A 190 19.96 -10.86 -3.32
CA VAL A 190 21.21 -11.49 -3.82
C VAL A 190 22.30 -11.51 -2.76
N HIS A 191 22.32 -10.50 -1.87
CA HIS A 191 23.32 -10.35 -0.82
C HIS A 191 22.68 -10.25 0.57
N ALA A 192 21.83 -11.22 0.94
CA ALA A 192 21.19 -11.22 2.25
C ALA A 192 22.18 -11.68 3.35
N PRO A 193 22.33 -10.94 4.46
CA PRO A 193 23.06 -11.43 5.63
C PRO A 193 22.36 -12.67 6.20
N SER A 194 23.08 -13.78 6.36
CA SER A 194 22.57 -14.96 7.07
C SER A 194 22.97 -14.95 8.54
N ARG A 195 22.26 -15.74 9.36
CA ARG A 195 22.59 -15.97 10.78
C ARG A 195 24.01 -16.52 11.00
N MET A 196 24.62 -17.10 9.97
CA MET A 196 25.98 -17.66 10.01
C MET A 196 27.03 -16.70 9.45
N GLY A 197 26.68 -15.44 9.16
CA GLY A 197 27.60 -14.47 8.54
C GLY A 197 27.90 -14.72 7.06
N LEU A 198 27.37 -15.81 6.47
CA LEU A 198 27.46 -16.07 5.04
C LEU A 198 26.47 -15.20 4.26
N ILE A 199 26.89 -14.68 3.13
CA ILE A 199 26.03 -13.97 2.19
C ILE A 199 25.43 -15.01 1.25
N VAL A 200 24.18 -15.38 1.47
CA VAL A 200 23.46 -16.35 0.63
C VAL A 200 22.24 -15.68 0.00
N PRO A 201 21.94 -15.96 -1.27
CA PRO A 201 20.69 -15.50 -1.86
C PRO A 201 19.49 -16.04 -1.07
N LYS A 202 18.52 -15.18 -0.79
CA LYS A 202 17.31 -15.56 -0.05
C LYS A 202 16.07 -15.15 -0.84
N LYS A 203 15.13 -16.07 -1.02
CA LYS A 203 13.80 -15.77 -1.56
C LYS A 203 13.06 -14.84 -0.60
N ILE A 204 12.53 -13.76 -1.13
CA ILE A 204 11.70 -12.79 -0.42
C ILE A 204 10.25 -13.25 -0.58
N VAL A 205 9.57 -13.38 0.55
CA VAL A 205 8.13 -13.66 0.61
C VAL A 205 7.39 -12.37 0.90
N SER A 206 6.09 -12.33 0.61
CA SER A 206 5.26 -11.18 0.97
C SER A 206 5.26 -10.95 2.50
N GLN A 207 4.97 -9.72 2.91
CA GLN A 207 4.80 -9.36 4.31
C GLN A 207 3.66 -10.17 4.92
N GLU A 208 2.59 -10.37 4.17
CA GLU A 208 1.40 -11.12 4.56
C GLU A 208 1.74 -12.61 4.81
N GLU A 209 2.47 -13.25 3.89
CA GLU A 209 2.98 -14.62 4.10
C GLU A 209 3.91 -14.72 5.30
N ALA A 210 4.77 -13.72 5.54
CA ALA A 210 5.63 -13.69 6.71
C ALA A 210 4.84 -13.59 8.03
N TYR A 211 3.60 -13.08 7.99
CA TYR A 211 2.63 -13.08 9.09
C TYR A 211 1.70 -14.30 9.09
N GLY A 212 1.92 -15.28 8.20
CA GLY A 212 1.17 -16.53 8.16
C GLY A 212 -0.13 -16.47 7.34
N ILE A 213 -0.38 -15.39 6.62
CA ILE A 213 -1.52 -15.30 5.68
C ILE A 213 -1.16 -16.08 4.42
N ARG A 214 -2.03 -17.01 4.01
CA ARG A 214 -1.79 -17.78 2.78
C ARG A 214 -1.97 -16.88 1.56
N PRO A 215 -1.20 -17.07 0.47
CA PRO A 215 -1.31 -16.23 -0.73
C PRO A 215 -2.74 -16.09 -1.27
N GLU A 216 -3.54 -17.17 -1.23
CA GLU A 216 -4.93 -17.18 -1.67
C GLU A 216 -5.88 -16.35 -0.78
N ASP A 217 -5.50 -16.09 0.47
CA ASP A 217 -6.29 -15.32 1.43
C ASP A 217 -5.87 -13.83 1.47
N ILE A 218 -4.83 -13.44 0.72
CA ILE A 218 -4.40 -12.03 0.64
C ILE A 218 -5.41 -11.25 -0.19
N LYS A 219 -6.05 -10.25 0.43
CA LYS A 219 -7.03 -9.37 -0.23
C LYS A 219 -6.43 -8.73 -1.50
N PRO A 220 -7.21 -8.58 -2.59
CA PRO A 220 -6.71 -7.98 -3.83
C PRO A 220 -6.05 -6.61 -3.61
N GLY A 221 -4.83 -6.45 -4.09
CA GLY A 221 -4.05 -5.22 -3.99
C GLY A 221 -3.38 -4.98 -2.64
N PHE A 222 -3.46 -5.90 -1.68
CA PHE A 222 -2.84 -5.75 -0.35
C PHE A 222 -1.40 -6.26 -0.30
N GLU A 223 -1.04 -7.23 -1.14
CA GLU A 223 0.27 -7.88 -1.08
C GLU A 223 1.42 -6.85 -1.18
N SER A 224 2.39 -6.99 -0.30
CA SER A 224 3.58 -6.13 -0.29
C SER A 224 4.82 -6.89 0.19
N PHE A 225 6.00 -6.41 -0.16
CA PHE A 225 7.28 -7.03 0.20
C PHE A 225 8.14 -6.02 0.94
N VAL A 226 8.77 -6.44 2.04
CA VAL A 226 9.68 -5.56 2.80
C VAL A 226 11.11 -5.78 2.34
N LEU A 227 11.72 -4.70 1.86
CA LEU A 227 13.09 -4.63 1.36
C LEU A 227 13.94 -3.75 2.26
N ARG A 228 15.27 -3.88 2.18
CA ARG A 228 16.22 -2.98 2.87
C ARG A 228 16.82 -1.96 1.90
N ASP A 229 17.11 -0.77 2.39
CA ASP A 229 17.91 0.23 1.67
C ASP A 229 19.22 -0.40 1.15
N GLY A 230 19.61 -0.12 -0.09
CA GLY A 230 20.81 -0.67 -0.73
C GLY A 230 20.73 -2.15 -1.12
N MET A 231 19.63 -2.84 -0.83
CA MET A 231 19.50 -4.27 -1.12
C MET A 231 19.48 -4.51 -2.63
N THR A 232 20.35 -5.41 -3.09
CA THR A 232 20.29 -5.92 -4.47
C THR A 232 19.22 -6.99 -4.58
N CYS A 233 18.25 -6.77 -5.43
CA CYS A 233 17.14 -7.66 -5.71
C CYS A 233 17.26 -8.28 -7.10
N LEU A 234 16.73 -9.49 -7.24
CA LEU A 234 16.58 -10.21 -8.49
C LEU A 234 15.14 -10.71 -8.62
N LEU A 235 14.42 -10.20 -9.61
CA LEU A 235 13.09 -10.65 -9.99
C LEU A 235 13.21 -11.64 -11.14
N LYS A 236 12.89 -12.90 -10.86
CA LYS A 236 12.89 -14.01 -11.82
C LYS A 236 11.48 -14.24 -12.33
N ARG A 237 11.35 -14.46 -13.64
CA ARG A 237 10.07 -14.75 -14.31
C ARG A 237 10.27 -15.89 -15.30
N PRO A 238 9.42 -16.93 -15.30
CA PRO A 238 9.53 -18.03 -16.26
C PRO A 238 9.56 -17.52 -17.70
N GLY A 239 10.49 -18.04 -18.51
CA GLY A 239 10.62 -17.67 -19.93
C GLY A 239 11.18 -16.26 -20.23
N HIS A 240 11.54 -15.49 -19.20
CA HIS A 240 12.08 -14.14 -19.37
C HIS A 240 13.46 -13.99 -18.73
N ARG A 241 14.22 -12.96 -19.15
CA ARG A 241 15.46 -12.59 -18.48
C ARG A 241 15.18 -12.04 -17.07
N ASP A 242 16.01 -12.43 -16.13
CA ASP A 242 15.98 -11.91 -14.77
C ASP A 242 16.16 -10.38 -14.75
N VAL A 243 15.40 -9.72 -13.88
CA VAL A 243 15.48 -8.27 -13.67
C VAL A 243 16.23 -8.02 -12.37
N ARG A 244 17.42 -7.42 -12.47
CA ARG A 244 18.22 -7.02 -11.32
C ARG A 244 18.05 -5.53 -11.03
N PHE A 245 17.89 -5.18 -9.75
CA PHE A 245 17.82 -3.79 -9.31
C PHE A 245 18.41 -3.60 -7.91
N VAL A 246 18.72 -2.36 -7.56
CA VAL A 246 19.21 -1.99 -6.23
C VAL A 246 18.21 -1.04 -5.60
N VAL A 247 17.80 -1.34 -4.37
CA VAL A 247 16.91 -0.46 -3.60
C VAL A 247 17.67 0.83 -3.25
N PRO A 248 17.11 2.02 -3.48
CA PRO A 248 17.75 3.28 -3.10
C PRO A 248 18.15 3.32 -1.62
N ILE A 249 19.30 3.94 -1.33
CA ILE A 249 19.74 4.22 0.04
C ILE A 249 19.21 5.58 0.44
N ARG A 250 18.41 5.66 1.51
CA ARG A 250 17.97 6.94 2.06
C ARG A 250 19.01 7.45 3.05
N VAL A 251 19.42 8.70 2.86
CA VAL A 251 20.29 9.44 3.78
C VAL A 251 19.53 10.62 4.40
N GLU A 252 19.97 11.05 5.59
CA GLU A 252 19.44 12.27 6.24
C GLU A 252 19.77 13.55 5.45
#